data_AF-A0A2D8AYP5-F1
#
_entry.id   AF-A0A2D8AYP5-F1
#
_cell.length_a   1.000
_cell.length_b   1.000
_cell.length_c   1.000
_cell.angle_alpha   90.00
_cell.angle_beta   90.00
_cell.angle_gamma   90.00
#
_symmetry.space_group_name_H-M   'P 1'
#
loop_
_entity.id
_entity.type
_entity.pdbx_description
1 polymer ?
#
loop_
_entity_poly.entity_id
_entity_poly.type
_entity_poly.pdbx_seq_one_letter_code
_entity_poly.pdbx_strand_id
1 'polypeptide(L)'
;EDLFPDNWIYIHDSKVKVGRVQNFRSWSPEMIPDESMACVGLEYFCFEGDGLWSMDDADLIALATEEMRILGLLDPAKVKGGAVVRQEKAYPVYDEDYAANVAAMRDELEADYPTLHLVGRNGMHRYNNQDHAMMTAMLTVENILAGSRIYDTWCVNEDAEYHEAGDEGAEKALPARTSVTEDQAAALNSLRDVPTRIAPEDGDRNAATRRAA
;
A
#
# COMPACT_ATOMS: atom_id res chain seq x y z
N GLU A 1 -22.98 1.84 17.17
CA GLU A 1 -23.36 0.90 16.10
C GLU A 1 -22.19 0.87 15.15
N ASP A 2 -21.63 -0.31 14.88
CA ASP A 2 -20.48 -0.43 13.99
C ASP A 2 -20.93 -0.18 12.54
N LEU A 3 -20.17 0.63 11.81
CA LEU A 3 -20.51 1.07 10.46
C LEU A 3 -20.46 -0.11 9.47
N PHE A 4 -19.37 -0.87 9.49
CA PHE A 4 -19.13 -2.08 8.72
C PHE A 4 -17.97 -2.87 9.37
N PRO A 5 -17.93 -4.22 9.21
CA PRO A 5 -16.97 -5.05 9.94
C PRO A 5 -15.55 -5.00 9.35
N ASP A 6 -15.40 -4.60 8.09
CA ASP A 6 -14.13 -4.63 7.36
C ASP A 6 -13.11 -3.60 7.87
N ASN A 7 -11.82 -3.94 7.80
CA ASN A 7 -10.73 -3.01 8.10
C ASN A 7 -10.61 -1.90 7.05
N TRP A 8 -10.80 -2.25 5.77
CA TRP A 8 -10.85 -1.32 4.65
C TRP A 8 -11.68 -1.87 3.49
N ILE A 9 -12.14 -0.98 2.63
CA ILE A 9 -12.86 -1.28 1.39
C ILE A 9 -12.32 -0.42 0.24
N TYR A 10 -12.18 -1.03 -0.94
CA TYR A 10 -11.85 -0.33 -2.18
C TYR A 10 -13.11 0.10 -2.89
N ILE A 11 -13.10 1.33 -3.42
CA ILE A 11 -14.26 1.95 -4.03
C ILE A 11 -13.99 2.15 -5.53
N HIS A 12 -14.85 1.54 -6.35
CA HIS A 12 -14.83 1.65 -7.81
C HIS A 12 -16.18 2.14 -8.35
N ASP A 13 -16.86 3.05 -7.63
CA ASP A 13 -18.11 3.67 -8.07
C ASP A 13 -17.83 5.05 -8.68
N SER A 14 -18.20 5.23 -9.95
CA SER A 14 -18.09 6.50 -10.70
C SER A 14 -18.80 7.70 -10.08
N LYS A 15 -19.72 7.48 -9.12
CA LYS A 15 -20.47 8.55 -8.45
C LYS A 15 -19.69 9.27 -7.37
N VAL A 16 -18.54 8.72 -6.96
CA VAL A 16 -17.71 9.26 -5.87
C VAL A 16 -16.25 9.34 -6.29
N LYS A 17 -15.47 10.11 -5.55
CA LYS A 17 -14.03 10.34 -5.77
C LYS A 17 -13.17 9.57 -4.76
N VAL A 18 -13.72 9.20 -3.60
CA VAL A 18 -12.99 8.38 -2.62
C VAL A 18 -12.58 7.05 -3.25
N GLY A 19 -11.30 6.68 -3.08
CA GLY A 19 -10.77 5.42 -3.61
C GLY A 19 -10.68 4.31 -2.57
N ARG A 20 -10.50 4.65 -1.30
CA ARG A 20 -10.45 3.70 -0.18
C ARG A 20 -11.08 4.29 1.07
N VAL A 21 -11.85 3.47 1.77
CA VAL A 21 -12.36 3.78 3.11
C VAL A 21 -11.78 2.78 4.10
N GLN A 22 -11.30 3.25 5.24
CA GLN A 22 -10.77 2.43 6.33
C GLN A 22 -11.63 2.62 7.58
N ASN A 23 -11.81 1.56 8.38
CA ASN A 23 -12.47 1.63 9.68
C ASN A 23 -11.46 1.34 10.80
N PHE A 24 -10.97 2.39 11.46
CA PHE A 24 -9.94 2.27 12.48
C PHE A 24 -10.41 1.50 13.72
N ARG A 25 -11.71 1.54 14.02
CA ARG A 25 -12.27 0.74 15.11
C ARG A 25 -12.13 -0.77 14.84
N SER A 26 -12.31 -1.20 13.58
CA SER A 26 -12.17 -2.61 13.19
C SER A 26 -10.73 -3.11 13.29
N TRP A 27 -9.74 -2.21 13.35
CA TRP A 27 -8.35 -2.58 13.62
C TRP A 27 -8.10 -2.81 15.10
N SER A 28 -8.56 -1.91 15.96
CA SER A 28 -8.47 -2.04 17.41
C SER A 28 -9.41 -1.03 18.11
N PRO A 29 -10.05 -1.42 19.23
CA PRO A 29 -10.82 -0.47 20.05
C PRO A 29 -9.94 0.65 20.62
N GLU A 30 -8.63 0.47 20.75
CA GLU A 30 -7.70 1.48 21.26
C GLU A 30 -7.37 2.59 20.25
N MET A 31 -7.73 2.40 18.97
CA MET A 31 -7.55 3.42 17.93
C MET A 31 -8.65 4.49 17.93
N ILE A 32 -9.62 4.39 18.85
CA ILE A 32 -10.67 5.37 19.05
C ILE A 32 -10.71 5.78 20.54
N PRO A 33 -10.89 7.08 20.85
CA PRO A 33 -10.93 7.53 22.24
C PRO A 33 -12.27 7.26 22.95
N ASP A 34 -13.33 6.99 22.19
CA ASP A 34 -14.70 6.80 22.69
C ASP A 34 -15.34 5.56 22.05
N GLU A 35 -15.68 4.56 22.88
CA GLU A 35 -16.31 3.30 22.47
C GLU A 35 -17.76 3.44 21.97
N SER A 36 -18.33 4.64 21.99
CA SER A 36 -19.60 4.94 21.29
C SER A 36 -19.40 5.50 19.88
N MET A 37 -18.15 5.82 19.50
CA MET A 37 -17.78 6.47 18.26
C MET A 37 -17.04 5.52 17.30
N ALA A 38 -17.11 5.81 16.00
CA ALA A 38 -16.24 5.19 15.00
C ALA A 38 -15.37 6.27 14.34
N CYS A 39 -14.15 5.92 13.98
CA CYS A 39 -13.26 6.76 13.18
C CYS A 39 -13.01 6.05 11.84
N VAL A 40 -13.31 6.73 10.74
CA VAL A 40 -13.08 6.22 9.39
C VAL A 40 -12.08 7.10 8.66
N GLY A 41 -11.16 6.48 7.93
CA GLY A 41 -10.22 7.15 7.05
C GLY A 41 -10.72 7.09 5.61
N LEU A 42 -10.78 8.21 4.91
CA LEU A 42 -11.15 8.26 3.50
C LEU A 42 -9.94 8.76 2.70
N GLU A 43 -9.57 8.02 1.67
CA GLU A 43 -8.42 8.33 0.83
C GLU A 43 -8.86 8.82 -0.55
N TYR A 44 -8.35 9.99 -0.91
CA TYR A 44 -8.56 10.64 -2.19
C TYR A 44 -7.23 10.75 -2.92
N PHE A 45 -7.17 10.24 -4.14
CA PHE A 45 -6.01 10.40 -5.01
C PHE A 45 -6.14 11.71 -5.77
N CYS A 46 -5.12 12.57 -5.66
CA CYS A 46 -5.10 13.89 -6.24
C CYS A 46 -3.67 14.31 -6.58
N PHE A 47 -3.56 15.30 -7.46
CA PHE A 47 -2.32 15.98 -7.80
C PHE A 47 -2.23 17.33 -7.10
N GLU A 48 -1.00 17.74 -6.77
CA GLU A 48 -0.75 19.06 -6.21
C GLU A 48 -1.33 20.15 -7.13
N GLY A 49 -2.13 21.04 -6.55
CA GLY A 49 -2.80 22.12 -7.27
C GLY A 49 -4.09 21.74 -8.00
N ASP A 50 -4.50 20.48 -8.00
CA ASP A 50 -5.81 20.09 -8.54
C ASP A 50 -6.98 20.52 -7.63
N GLY A 51 -8.21 20.33 -8.12
CA GLY A 51 -9.41 20.75 -7.40
C GLY A 51 -9.68 20.01 -6.09
N LEU A 52 -9.19 18.78 -5.90
CA LEU A 52 -9.29 18.07 -4.62
C LEU A 52 -8.20 18.54 -3.65
N TRP A 53 -6.97 18.69 -4.13
CA TRP A 53 -5.84 19.13 -3.33
C TRP A 53 -6.03 20.54 -2.79
N SER A 54 -6.52 21.45 -3.63
CA SER A 54 -6.72 22.88 -3.29
C SER A 54 -8.04 23.18 -2.58
N MET A 55 -8.92 22.20 -2.42
CA MET A 55 -10.21 22.37 -1.75
C MET A 55 -10.00 22.68 -0.26
N ASP A 56 -10.81 23.57 0.30
CA ASP A 56 -10.79 23.86 1.74
C ASP A 56 -11.16 22.61 2.56
N ASP A 57 -10.57 22.46 3.75
CA ASP A 57 -10.77 21.27 4.59
C ASP A 57 -12.24 21.02 4.93
N ALA A 58 -13.01 22.08 5.18
CA ALA A 58 -14.43 21.99 5.47
C ALA A 58 -15.23 21.44 4.28
N ASP A 59 -14.87 21.84 3.06
CA ASP A 59 -15.51 21.39 1.84
C ASP A 59 -15.14 19.94 1.52
N LEU A 60 -13.89 19.52 1.78
CA LEU A 60 -13.47 18.11 1.67
C LEU A 60 -14.20 17.21 2.67
N ILE A 61 -14.39 17.67 3.91
CA ILE A 61 -15.15 16.92 4.92
C ILE A 61 -16.63 16.81 4.50
N ALA A 62 -17.20 17.87 3.93
CA ALA A 62 -18.57 17.85 3.41
C ALA A 62 -18.70 16.89 2.22
N LEU A 63 -17.75 16.91 1.29
CA LEU A 63 -17.67 15.96 0.18
C LEU A 63 -17.59 14.52 0.68
N ALA A 64 -16.66 14.23 1.60
CA ALA A 64 -16.49 12.89 2.18
C ALA A 64 -17.76 12.40 2.89
N THR A 65 -18.45 13.28 3.60
CA THR A 65 -19.73 12.97 4.25
C THR A 65 -20.80 12.60 3.24
N GLU A 66 -20.92 13.37 2.15
CA GLU A 66 -21.91 13.12 1.10
C GLU A 66 -21.58 11.85 0.30
N GLU A 67 -20.32 11.57 0.01
CA GLU A 67 -19.91 10.36 -0.68
C GLU A 67 -20.15 9.10 0.16
N MET A 68 -19.89 9.15 1.47
CA MET A 68 -20.24 8.04 2.37
C MET A 68 -21.75 7.81 2.45
N ARG A 69 -22.57 8.85 2.31
CA ARG A 69 -24.03 8.73 2.18
C ARG A 69 -24.42 8.08 0.86
N ILE A 70 -23.80 8.50 -0.25
CA ILE A 70 -24.03 7.93 -1.60
C ILE A 70 -23.71 6.42 -1.60
N LEU A 71 -22.62 6.03 -0.95
CA LEU A 71 -22.19 4.64 -0.79
C LEU A 71 -23.06 3.85 0.21
N GLY A 72 -23.91 4.52 0.99
CA GLY A 72 -24.75 3.89 2.02
C GLY A 72 -23.98 3.40 3.24
N LEU A 73 -22.78 3.96 3.49
CA LEU A 73 -21.88 3.51 4.56
C LEU A 73 -22.11 4.22 5.89
N LEU A 74 -22.74 5.41 5.89
CA LEU A 74 -23.15 6.11 7.10
C LEU A 74 -24.35 7.03 6.85
N ASP A 75 -24.98 7.44 7.95
CA ASP A 75 -25.93 8.55 7.99
C ASP A 75 -25.17 9.86 8.28
N PRO A 76 -25.20 10.87 7.39
CA PRO A 76 -24.54 12.17 7.60
C PRO A 76 -24.87 12.82 8.94
N ALA A 77 -26.08 12.63 9.47
CA ALA A 77 -26.47 13.20 10.76
C ALA A 77 -25.67 12.62 11.96
N LYS A 78 -25.01 11.48 11.77
CA LYS A 78 -24.14 10.86 12.78
C LYS A 78 -22.70 11.39 12.73
N VAL A 79 -22.30 12.13 11.68
CA VAL A 79 -20.95 12.70 11.56
C VAL A 79 -20.77 13.81 12.59
N LYS A 80 -19.71 13.71 13.41
CA LYS A 80 -19.38 14.70 14.45
C LYS A 80 -18.30 15.70 14.03
N GLY A 81 -17.48 15.33 13.05
CA GLY A 81 -16.39 16.15 12.55
C GLY A 81 -15.44 15.34 11.67
N GLY A 82 -14.42 16.00 11.15
CA GLY A 82 -13.37 15.40 10.35
C GLY A 82 -12.08 16.20 10.45
N ALA A 83 -10.99 15.58 10.01
CA ALA A 83 -9.70 16.23 9.86
C ALA A 83 -9.14 15.86 8.48
N VAL A 84 -8.49 16.80 7.83
CA VAL A 84 -7.87 16.60 6.52
C VAL A 84 -6.36 16.64 6.68
N VAL A 85 -5.69 15.65 6.09
CA VAL A 85 -4.24 15.61 5.99
C VAL A 85 -3.88 15.47 4.51
N ARG A 86 -3.02 16.37 4.02
CA ARG A 86 -2.50 16.33 2.66
C ARG A 86 -1.07 15.80 2.70
N GLN A 87 -0.82 14.72 1.96
CA GLN A 87 0.49 14.09 1.91
C GLN A 87 1.11 14.27 0.53
N GLU A 88 2.10 15.16 0.44
CA GLU A 88 2.91 15.29 -0.76
C GLU A 88 3.72 14.01 -1.00
N LYS A 89 3.95 13.68 -2.28
CA LYS A 89 4.78 12.54 -2.71
C LYS A 89 4.35 11.23 -2.05
N ALA A 90 3.05 11.02 -1.90
CA ALA A 90 2.49 9.81 -1.27
C ALA A 90 2.69 8.57 -2.15
N TYR A 91 2.55 8.70 -3.47
CA TYR A 91 2.62 7.59 -4.42
C TYR A 91 3.67 7.87 -5.50
N PRO A 92 4.69 7.00 -5.64
CA PRO A 92 5.50 6.95 -6.85
C PRO A 92 4.59 6.61 -8.03
N VAL A 93 4.52 7.50 -9.00
CA VAL A 93 3.81 7.26 -10.26
C VAL A 93 4.81 6.71 -11.26
N TYR A 94 4.42 5.62 -11.92
CA TYR A 94 5.20 4.99 -12.98
C TYR A 94 4.55 5.33 -14.32
N ASP A 95 5.17 6.26 -15.03
CA ASP A 95 4.86 6.51 -16.44
C ASP A 95 5.74 5.64 -17.34
N GLU A 96 5.65 5.86 -18.66
CA GLU A 96 6.42 5.12 -19.65
C GLU A 96 7.94 5.34 -19.57
N ASP A 97 8.37 6.48 -19.02
CA ASP A 97 9.77 6.88 -18.94
C ASP A 97 10.38 6.65 -17.54
N TYR A 98 9.56 6.31 -16.53
CA TYR A 98 9.93 6.22 -15.12
C TYR A 98 11.20 5.38 -14.90
N ALA A 99 11.24 4.18 -15.50
CA ALA A 99 12.34 3.25 -15.29
C ALA A 99 13.67 3.82 -15.80
N ALA A 100 13.63 4.50 -16.96
CA ALA A 100 14.80 5.16 -17.54
C ALA A 100 15.24 6.36 -16.69
N ASN A 101 14.30 7.17 -16.22
CA ASN A 101 14.57 8.33 -15.37
C ASN A 101 15.20 7.93 -14.03
N VAL A 102 14.68 6.87 -13.39
CA VAL A 102 15.24 6.35 -12.13
C VAL A 102 16.62 5.74 -12.35
N ALA A 103 16.84 5.02 -13.45
CA ALA A 103 18.17 4.48 -13.78
C ALA A 103 19.18 5.61 -14.00
N ALA A 104 18.84 6.63 -14.79
CA ALA A 104 19.72 7.77 -15.04
C ALA A 104 20.09 8.51 -13.75
N MET A 105 19.10 8.80 -12.90
CA MET A 105 19.31 9.46 -11.60
C MET A 105 20.18 8.62 -10.67
N ARG A 106 19.91 7.30 -10.59
CA ARG A 106 20.71 6.37 -9.79
C ARG A 106 22.17 6.37 -10.26
N ASP A 107 22.40 6.21 -11.55
CA ASP A 107 23.75 6.08 -12.12
C ASP A 107 24.58 7.34 -11.88
N GLU A 108 23.99 8.52 -12.07
CA GLU A 108 24.63 9.82 -11.78
C GLU A 108 24.99 9.95 -10.30
N LEU A 109 24.02 9.69 -9.40
CA LEU A 109 24.26 9.82 -7.96
C LEU A 109 25.26 8.79 -7.42
N GLU A 110 25.24 7.55 -7.91
CA GLU A 110 26.20 6.53 -7.50
C GLU A 110 27.63 6.87 -7.98
N ALA A 111 27.77 7.50 -9.15
CA ALA A 111 29.06 7.92 -9.69
C ALA A 111 29.65 9.14 -8.95
N ASP A 112 28.85 10.17 -8.72
CA ASP A 112 29.31 11.44 -8.16
C ASP A 112 29.34 11.45 -6.63
N TYR A 113 28.47 10.66 -6.00
CA TYR A 113 28.29 10.61 -4.55
C TYR A 113 28.28 9.17 -4.04
N PRO A 114 29.41 8.45 -4.07
CA PRO A 114 29.48 7.02 -3.72
C PRO A 114 29.10 6.71 -2.25
N THR A 115 28.99 7.72 -1.39
CA THR A 115 28.52 7.61 0.01
C THR A 115 27.07 8.03 0.20
N LEU A 116 26.37 8.43 -0.86
CA LEU A 116 24.93 8.72 -0.83
C LEU A 116 24.16 7.44 -1.11
N HIS A 117 23.26 7.07 -0.19
CA HIS A 117 22.47 5.85 -0.30
C HIS A 117 20.98 6.18 -0.43
N LEU A 118 20.37 5.70 -1.52
CA LEU A 118 18.94 5.83 -1.78
C LEU A 118 18.18 4.68 -1.11
N VAL A 119 17.24 5.02 -0.24
CA VAL A 119 16.45 4.04 0.54
C VAL A 119 14.98 4.45 0.62
N GLY A 120 14.11 3.47 0.87
CA GLY A 120 12.69 3.70 1.08
C GLY A 120 11.91 4.11 -0.16
N ARG A 121 10.62 4.43 0.06
CA ARG A 121 9.62 4.67 -1.00
C ARG A 121 10.01 5.79 -1.97
N ASN A 122 10.22 7.00 -1.47
CA ASN A 122 10.55 8.15 -2.33
C ASN A 122 12.04 8.28 -2.63
N GLY A 123 12.93 7.77 -1.75
CA GLY A 123 14.37 7.81 -2.02
C GLY A 123 14.76 6.91 -3.19
N MET A 124 14.06 5.77 -3.36
CA MET A 124 14.25 4.86 -4.49
C MET A 124 13.18 5.01 -5.58
N HIS A 125 12.22 5.92 -5.40
CA HIS A 125 10.99 6.07 -6.22
C HIS A 125 10.31 4.72 -6.50
N ARG A 126 10.13 3.90 -5.46
CA ARG A 126 9.47 2.60 -5.55
C ARG A 126 8.23 2.52 -4.71
N TYR A 127 7.19 1.92 -5.27
CA TYR A 127 5.96 1.58 -4.58
C TYR A 127 6.23 0.48 -3.53
N ASN A 128 6.60 0.92 -2.32
CA ASN A 128 7.00 0.07 -1.21
C ASN A 128 6.04 0.23 -0.02
N ASN A 129 5.87 -0.86 0.73
CA ASN A 129 5.29 -0.87 2.07
C ASN A 129 6.34 -0.52 3.13
N GLN A 130 5.90 -0.35 4.38
CA GLN A 130 6.77 0.11 5.49
C GLN A 130 7.93 -0.85 5.76
N ASP A 131 7.67 -2.16 5.77
CA ASP A 131 8.63 -3.24 5.95
C ASP A 131 9.71 -3.23 4.85
N HIS A 132 9.32 -3.08 3.58
CA HIS A 132 10.27 -2.94 2.47
C HIS A 132 11.14 -1.70 2.63
N ALA A 133 10.53 -0.55 2.98
CA ALA A 133 11.28 0.68 3.20
C ALA A 133 12.28 0.54 4.36
N MET A 134 11.88 -0.08 5.47
CA MET A 134 12.78 -0.38 6.59
C MET A 134 13.90 -1.33 6.18
N MET A 135 13.60 -2.38 5.41
CA MET A 135 14.61 -3.34 4.96
C MET A 135 15.68 -2.68 4.09
N THR A 136 15.30 -1.80 3.16
CA THR A 136 16.29 -1.07 2.34
C THR A 136 17.26 -0.26 3.20
N ALA A 137 16.79 0.33 4.30
CA ALA A 137 17.64 1.06 5.24
C ALA A 137 18.55 0.12 6.03
N MET A 138 18.04 -1.01 6.53
CA MET A 138 18.84 -1.98 7.28
C MET A 138 19.98 -2.56 6.44
N LEU A 139 19.70 -3.02 5.22
CA LEU A 139 20.73 -3.56 4.32
C LEU A 139 21.74 -2.50 3.88
N THR A 140 21.29 -1.25 3.75
CA THR A 140 22.21 -0.11 3.51
C THR A 140 23.17 0.08 4.67
N VAL A 141 22.70 0.02 5.92
CA VAL A 141 23.57 0.12 7.10
C VAL A 141 24.59 -1.02 7.14
N GLU A 142 24.18 -2.25 6.81
CA GLU A 142 25.11 -3.40 6.72
C GLU A 142 26.20 -3.17 5.67
N ASN A 143 25.85 -2.64 4.49
CA ASN A 143 26.83 -2.26 3.47
C ASN A 143 27.82 -1.21 3.96
N ILE A 144 27.34 -0.20 4.70
CA ILE A 144 28.19 0.85 5.29
C ILE A 144 29.16 0.25 6.30
N LEU A 145 28.68 -0.59 7.21
CA LEU A 145 29.51 -1.26 8.23
C LEU A 145 30.55 -2.20 7.60
N ALA A 146 30.19 -2.88 6.51
CA ALA A 146 31.10 -3.74 5.76
C ALA A 146 32.13 -2.97 4.91
N GLY A 147 31.97 -1.66 4.74
CA GLY A 147 32.80 -0.84 3.85
C GLY A 147 32.71 -1.25 2.37
N SER A 148 31.69 -2.04 2.00
CA SER A 148 31.50 -2.55 0.64
C SER A 148 30.03 -2.92 0.41
N ARG A 149 29.59 -2.86 -0.85
CA ARG A 149 28.22 -3.23 -1.24
C ARG A 149 28.10 -4.76 -1.33
N ILE A 150 27.73 -5.39 -0.22
CA ILE A 150 27.49 -6.84 -0.10
C ILE A 150 26.02 -7.21 -0.37
N TYR A 151 25.11 -6.25 -0.23
CA TYR A 151 23.69 -6.35 -0.58
C TYR A 151 23.32 -5.35 -1.67
N ASP A 152 22.57 -5.80 -2.68
CA ASP A 152 21.89 -4.89 -3.61
C ASP A 152 20.51 -4.52 -3.07
N THR A 153 20.38 -3.31 -2.54
CA THR A 153 19.12 -2.80 -1.99
C THR A 153 18.06 -2.59 -3.06
N TRP A 154 18.45 -2.46 -4.33
CA TRP A 154 17.53 -2.37 -5.47
C TRP A 154 16.93 -3.73 -5.86
N CYS A 155 17.35 -4.83 -5.24
CA CYS A 155 16.65 -6.10 -5.34
C CYS A 155 15.63 -6.30 -4.19
N VAL A 156 15.63 -5.41 -3.20
CA VAL A 156 14.52 -5.36 -2.24
C VAL A 156 13.32 -4.84 -3.02
N ASN A 157 12.33 -5.71 -3.22
CA ASN A 157 11.07 -5.40 -3.92
C ASN A 157 11.13 -5.46 -5.47
N GLU A 158 11.93 -6.33 -6.09
CA GLU A 158 11.56 -6.81 -7.43
C GLU A 158 10.38 -7.78 -7.26
N ASP A 159 9.16 -7.23 -7.32
CA ASP A 159 7.90 -7.95 -7.57
C ASP A 159 7.50 -9.08 -6.60
N ALA A 160 7.55 -8.80 -5.29
CA ALA A 160 6.83 -9.64 -4.33
C ALA A 160 5.30 -9.41 -4.46
N GLU A 161 4.70 -10.08 -5.46
CA GLU A 161 3.30 -10.47 -5.51
C GLU A 161 2.26 -9.35 -5.32
N TYR A 162 2.21 -8.40 -6.26
CA TYR A 162 0.94 -7.73 -6.55
C TYR A 162 0.05 -8.67 -7.39
N HIS A 163 -0.65 -9.58 -6.72
CA HIS A 163 -1.54 -10.57 -7.33
C HIS A 163 -2.87 -9.97 -7.84
N GLU A 164 -2.80 -9.12 -8.86
CA GLU A 164 -3.85 -9.05 -9.88
C GLU A 164 -3.31 -9.60 -11.20
N ALA A 165 -3.12 -10.93 -11.23
CA ALA A 165 -2.93 -11.78 -12.42
C ALA A 165 -2.00 -11.25 -13.53
N GLY A 166 -0.68 -11.33 -13.30
CA GLY A 166 0.33 -11.20 -14.35
C GLY A 166 1.65 -11.85 -13.93
N ASP A 167 2.33 -12.52 -14.86
CA ASP A 167 3.58 -13.29 -14.66
C ASP A 167 4.84 -12.38 -14.70
N GLU A 168 4.67 -11.08 -14.44
CA GLU A 168 5.74 -10.09 -14.49
C GLU A 168 6.39 -10.00 -13.09
N GLY A 169 7.56 -10.65 -12.92
CA GLY A 169 8.37 -10.52 -11.71
C GLY A 169 9.08 -11.79 -11.20
N ALA A 170 8.76 -12.96 -11.76
CA ALA A 170 9.10 -14.25 -11.14
C ALA A 170 10.60 -14.66 -11.11
N GLU A 171 11.54 -13.89 -11.65
CA GLU A 171 12.87 -14.42 -11.99
C GLU A 171 14.12 -13.69 -11.44
N LYS A 172 14.07 -13.00 -10.31
CA LYS A 172 15.32 -12.48 -9.70
C LYS A 172 15.44 -12.73 -8.20
N ALA A 173 16.08 -13.84 -7.87
CA ALA A 173 16.62 -14.07 -6.54
C ALA A 173 17.67 -13.01 -6.21
N LEU A 174 17.61 -12.44 -5.00
CA LEU A 174 18.64 -11.55 -4.47
C LEU A 174 20.01 -12.23 -4.55
N PRO A 175 20.99 -11.68 -5.29
CA PRO A 175 22.34 -12.20 -5.30
C PRO A 175 23.04 -11.77 -3.99
N ALA A 176 22.77 -12.45 -2.88
CA ALA A 176 23.55 -12.30 -1.66
C ALA A 176 24.89 -13.04 -1.83
N ARG A 177 26.02 -12.35 -1.67
CA ARG A 177 27.36 -12.96 -1.66
C ARG A 177 27.68 -13.72 -0.36
N THR A 178 26.78 -13.65 0.62
CA THR A 178 26.89 -14.27 1.94
C THR A 178 25.53 -14.85 2.33
N SER A 179 25.50 -15.92 3.12
CA SER A 179 24.25 -16.47 3.65
C SER A 179 23.51 -15.42 4.47
N VAL A 180 22.28 -15.09 4.06
CA VAL A 180 21.36 -14.22 4.82
C VAL A 180 20.98 -14.87 6.15
N THR A 181 20.76 -14.06 7.19
CA THR A 181 20.20 -14.55 8.46
C THR A 181 18.75 -14.98 8.27
N GLU A 182 18.19 -15.75 9.21
CA GLU A 182 16.79 -16.21 9.15
C GLU A 182 15.80 -15.04 9.07
N ASP A 183 16.01 -13.98 9.87
CA ASP A 183 15.18 -12.76 9.84
C ASP A 183 15.30 -12.02 8.50
N GLN A 184 16.51 -11.97 7.92
CA GLN A 184 16.73 -11.37 6.60
C GLN A 184 16.05 -12.20 5.52
N ALA A 185 16.16 -13.53 5.57
CA ALA A 185 15.50 -14.44 4.64
C ALA A 185 13.98 -14.34 4.73
N ALA A 186 13.41 -14.25 5.94
CA ALA A 186 11.98 -14.11 6.15
C ALA A 186 11.44 -12.79 5.59
N ALA A 187 12.18 -11.69 5.74
CA ALA A 187 11.77 -10.40 5.22
C ALA A 187 12.06 -10.23 3.71
N LEU A 188 13.06 -10.92 3.16
CA LEU A 188 13.34 -10.97 1.73
C LEU A 188 12.40 -11.92 0.97
N ASN A 189 11.92 -12.98 1.64
CA ASN A 189 11.02 -13.99 1.09
C ASN A 189 9.64 -13.95 1.77
N SER A 190 9.18 -12.78 2.23
CA SER A 190 7.87 -12.61 2.88
C SER A 190 6.73 -12.81 1.87
N LEU A 191 6.59 -14.03 1.38
CA LEU A 191 5.42 -14.56 0.68
C LEU A 191 4.40 -14.85 1.76
N ARG A 192 3.35 -14.04 1.83
CA ARG A 192 2.17 -14.39 2.62
C ARG A 192 1.50 -15.56 1.90
N ASP A 193 1.29 -16.68 2.58
CA ASP A 193 0.52 -17.79 1.99
C ASP A 193 -0.80 -17.27 1.41
N VAL A 194 -0.94 -17.33 0.09
CA VAL A 194 -2.14 -16.91 -0.62
C VAL A 194 -3.12 -18.07 -0.63
N PRO A 195 -4.41 -17.87 -0.28
CA PRO A 195 -5.43 -18.88 -0.48
C PRO A 195 -5.45 -19.32 -1.95
N THR A 196 -5.08 -20.57 -2.19
CA THR A 196 -5.11 -21.14 -3.54
C THR A 196 -6.55 -21.37 -3.97
N ARG A 197 -6.80 -21.25 -5.28
CA ARG A 197 -8.10 -21.58 -5.85
C ARG A 197 -8.44 -23.02 -5.44
N ILE A 198 -9.58 -23.22 -4.78
CA ILE A 198 -10.07 -24.57 -4.49
C ILE A 198 -10.17 -25.28 -5.84
N ALA A 199 -9.37 -26.34 -6.01
CA ALA A 199 -9.42 -27.15 -7.21
C ALA A 199 -10.87 -27.61 -7.40
N PRO A 200 -11.42 -27.54 -8.63
CA PRO A 200 -12.73 -28.13 -8.87
C PRO A 200 -12.64 -29.60 -8.49
N GLU A 201 -13.43 -30.01 -7.50
CA GLU A 201 -13.59 -31.43 -7.20
C GLU A 201 -14.16 -32.09 -8.46
N ASP A 202 -13.38 -32.99 -9.07
CA ASP A 202 -13.86 -33.90 -10.08
C ASP A 202 -14.92 -34.80 -9.44
N GLY A 203 -16.19 -34.40 -9.53
CA GLY A 203 -17.27 -35.12 -8.85
C GLY A 203 -18.63 -34.44 -8.88
N ASP A 204 -19.21 -34.35 -10.08
CA ASP A 204 -20.63 -34.09 -10.31
C ASP A 204 -21.57 -34.86 -9.34
N ARG A 205 -22.46 -34.14 -8.62
CA ARG A 205 -23.93 -34.35 -8.66
C ARG A 205 -24.70 -33.40 -7.74
N ASN A 206 -25.79 -32.88 -8.32
CA ASN A 206 -26.96 -32.22 -7.71
C ASN A 206 -26.92 -30.69 -7.47
N ALA A 207 -27.15 -29.96 -8.56
CA ALA A 207 -27.57 -28.55 -8.57
C ALA A 207 -29.02 -28.30 -8.07
N ALA A 208 -29.66 -29.24 -7.37
CA ALA A 208 -31.06 -29.14 -6.94
C ALA A 208 -31.28 -28.79 -5.46
N THR A 209 -30.23 -28.73 -4.63
CA THR A 209 -30.37 -28.51 -3.17
C THR A 209 -29.98 -27.13 -2.65
N ARG A 210 -29.52 -26.19 -3.50
CA ARG A 210 -29.24 -24.80 -3.08
C ARG A 210 -30.41 -23.85 -3.39
N ARG A 211 -31.59 -24.16 -2.83
CA ARG A 211 -32.66 -23.19 -2.57
C ARG A 211 -33.34 -23.58 -1.27
N ALA A 212 -32.77 -23.16 -0.14
CA ALA A 212 -33.42 -22.90 1.15
C ALA A 212 -32.36 -22.85 2.26
N ALA A 213 -32.02 -21.63 2.69
CA ALA A 213 -31.64 -21.20 4.05
C ALA A 213 -30.94 -19.84 3.93
#